data_AF-A0A2H1KL23-F1
#
_entry.id   AF-A0A2H1KL23-F1
#
_cell.length_a   1.000
_cell.length_b   1.000
_cell.length_c   1.000
_cell.angle_alpha   90.00
_cell.angle_beta   90.00
_cell.angle_gamma   90.00
#
_symmetry.space_group_name_H-M   'P 1'
#
loop_
_entity.id
_entity.type
_entity.pdbx_description
1 polymer ?
#
loop_
_entity_poly.entity_id
_entity_poly.type
_entity_poly.pdbx_seq_one_letter_code
_entity_poly.pdbx_strand_id
1 'polypeptide(L)'
;METTQKSCAECGNALPSTATKRRKFCSATCRRRSNDRSQRRTNTQTTVQRLTDQLGAARTELARKESQLADARKVIESERTKLRRHEARSRKRERQHQAHAQRAITARVKNLVATRDRLTSVTAELDAATADHVDRSDLETAAQQIVNLETRLSTVTDRHRALSGQFEQLRDRYQALVTDYNKAAQSLSDLARDRHRFRPVIDAWDTLAGRLANSGPSGQLTPGDREIVRTWALWKSGRDRRLKSGQ
;
A
#
# COMPACT_ATOMS: atom_id res chain seq x y z
N MET A 1 -126.26 -88.23 -3.84
CA MET A 1 -124.84 -88.44 -4.22
C MET A 1 -124.46 -87.37 -5.24
N GLU A 2 -123.95 -86.23 -4.78
CA GLU A 2 -123.34 -85.24 -5.69
C GLU A 2 -121.85 -85.59 -5.81
N THR A 3 -121.47 -86.21 -6.91
CA THR A 3 -120.06 -86.42 -7.24
C THR A 3 -119.49 -85.08 -7.73
N THR A 4 -118.93 -84.28 -6.83
CA THR A 4 -118.18 -83.07 -7.18
C THR A 4 -117.07 -83.43 -8.17
N GLN A 5 -117.27 -83.11 -9.45
CA GLN A 5 -116.27 -83.29 -10.49
C GLN A 5 -115.06 -82.41 -10.16
N LYS A 6 -113.92 -83.02 -9.86
CA LYS A 6 -112.68 -82.29 -9.60
C LYS A 6 -112.22 -81.61 -10.89
N SER A 7 -111.88 -80.33 -10.81
CA SER A 7 -111.33 -79.55 -11.93
C SER A 7 -109.81 -79.65 -12.02
N CYS A 8 -109.29 -79.49 -13.23
CA CYS A 8 -107.86 -79.41 -13.51
C CYS A 8 -107.29 -78.13 -12.91
N ALA A 9 -106.21 -78.26 -12.12
CA ALA A 9 -105.58 -77.13 -11.43
C ALA A 9 -104.99 -76.05 -12.36
N GLU A 10 -104.84 -76.34 -13.66
CA GLU A 10 -104.18 -75.46 -14.62
C GLU A 10 -105.14 -74.75 -15.58
N CYS A 11 -106.21 -75.42 -16.02
CA CYS A 11 -107.15 -74.91 -17.02
C CYS A 11 -108.61 -74.90 -16.55
N GLY A 12 -108.90 -75.37 -15.33
CA GLY A 12 -110.25 -75.37 -14.75
C GLY A 12 -111.20 -76.45 -15.28
N ASN A 13 -110.87 -77.14 -16.38
CA ASN A 13 -111.74 -78.17 -16.97
C ASN A 13 -111.90 -79.41 -16.08
N ALA A 14 -113.06 -80.07 -16.13
CA ALA A 14 -113.36 -81.28 -15.35
C ALA A 14 -112.35 -82.41 -15.64
N LEU A 15 -111.90 -83.10 -14.61
CA LEU A 15 -111.05 -84.28 -14.73
C LEU A 15 -111.88 -85.48 -15.21
N PRO A 16 -111.30 -86.37 -16.04
CA PRO A 16 -112.01 -87.56 -16.51
C PRO A 16 -112.44 -88.41 -15.31
N SER A 17 -113.64 -89.02 -15.38
CA SER A 17 -114.28 -89.77 -14.28
C SER A 17 -113.46 -90.97 -13.78
N THR A 18 -112.50 -91.46 -14.56
CA THR A 18 -111.55 -92.52 -14.22
C THR A 18 -110.28 -92.02 -13.51
N ALA A 19 -110.17 -90.72 -13.26
CA ALA A 19 -109.01 -90.13 -12.61
C ALA A 19 -108.94 -90.51 -11.12
N THR A 20 -107.78 -91.02 -10.70
CA THR A 20 -107.53 -91.35 -9.29
C THR A 20 -107.61 -90.11 -8.41
N LYS A 21 -107.96 -90.28 -7.13
CA LYS A 21 -108.15 -89.18 -6.16
C LYS A 21 -106.97 -88.20 -6.05
N ARG A 22 -105.76 -88.60 -6.48
CA ARG A 22 -104.50 -87.82 -6.44
C ARG A 22 -104.16 -87.08 -7.74
N ARG A 23 -104.88 -87.31 -8.86
CA ARG A 23 -104.58 -86.68 -10.17
C ARG A 23 -105.06 -85.22 -10.17
N LYS A 24 -104.14 -84.28 -10.42
CA LYS A 24 -104.40 -82.82 -10.38
C LYS A 24 -104.60 -82.17 -11.75
N PHE A 25 -104.29 -82.87 -12.85
CA PHE A 25 -104.30 -82.33 -14.21
C PHE A 25 -105.06 -83.21 -15.20
N CYS A 26 -105.83 -82.59 -16.09
CA CYS A 26 -106.66 -83.29 -17.09
C CYS A 26 -105.80 -83.96 -18.18
N SER A 27 -104.70 -83.34 -18.60
CA SER A 27 -103.78 -83.86 -19.63
C SER A 27 -102.31 -83.71 -19.25
N ALA A 28 -101.45 -84.48 -19.93
CA ALA A 28 -99.99 -84.34 -19.83
C ALA A 28 -99.53 -82.92 -20.23
N THR A 29 -100.22 -82.28 -21.16
CA THR A 29 -99.98 -80.90 -21.60
C THR A 29 -100.27 -79.88 -20.51
N CYS A 30 -101.38 -80.04 -19.77
CA CYS A 30 -101.70 -79.19 -18.62
C CYS A 30 -100.72 -79.40 -17.46
N ARG A 31 -100.27 -80.63 -17.22
CA ARG A 31 -99.21 -80.91 -16.24
C ARG A 31 -97.89 -80.23 -16.63
N ARG A 32 -97.49 -80.29 -17.91
CA ARG A 32 -96.30 -79.59 -18.42
C ARG A 32 -96.41 -78.07 -18.28
N ARG A 33 -97.51 -77.45 -18.70
CA ARG A 33 -97.70 -75.99 -18.54
C ARG A 33 -97.67 -75.54 -17.07
N SER A 34 -98.26 -76.32 -16.17
CA SER A 34 -98.25 -76.01 -14.74
C SER A 34 -96.84 -76.13 -14.15
N ASN A 35 -96.13 -77.19 -14.52
CA ASN A 35 -94.72 -77.36 -14.17
C ASN A 35 -93.86 -76.23 -14.76
N ASP A 36 -94.06 -75.83 -16.02
CA ASP A 36 -93.32 -74.74 -16.67
C ASP A 36 -93.61 -73.38 -16.01
N ARG A 37 -94.87 -73.11 -15.61
CA ARG A 37 -95.22 -71.90 -14.84
C ARG A 37 -94.58 -71.93 -13.46
N SER A 38 -94.59 -73.07 -12.78
CA SER A 38 -93.90 -73.25 -11.50
C SER A 38 -92.39 -73.04 -11.65
N GLN A 39 -91.78 -73.61 -12.69
CA GLN A 39 -90.36 -73.50 -13.01
C GLN A 39 -89.97 -72.05 -13.35
N ARG A 40 -90.81 -71.33 -14.11
CA ARG A 40 -90.60 -69.91 -14.40
C ARG A 40 -90.69 -69.07 -13.13
N ARG A 41 -91.68 -69.33 -12.27
CA ARG A 41 -91.82 -68.63 -10.98
C ARG A 41 -90.62 -68.86 -10.08
N THR A 42 -90.14 -70.10 -9.97
CA THR A 42 -88.93 -70.41 -9.20
C THR A 42 -87.70 -69.74 -9.80
N ASN A 43 -87.54 -69.73 -11.14
CA ASN A 43 -86.42 -69.06 -11.81
C ASN A 43 -86.49 -67.53 -11.67
N THR A 44 -87.68 -66.93 -11.74
CA THR A 44 -87.85 -65.49 -11.47
C THR A 44 -87.59 -65.16 -10.00
N GLN A 45 -88.00 -66.03 -9.08
CA GLN A 45 -87.77 -65.83 -7.66
C GLN A 45 -86.28 -65.96 -7.32
N THR A 46 -85.56 -66.93 -7.89
CA THR A 46 -84.10 -67.07 -7.69
C THR A 46 -83.32 -65.94 -8.35
N THR A 47 -83.75 -65.44 -9.52
CA THR A 47 -83.11 -64.28 -10.16
C THR A 47 -83.36 -62.98 -9.39
N VAL A 48 -84.59 -62.75 -8.91
CA VAL A 48 -84.90 -61.61 -8.02
C VAL A 48 -84.11 -61.70 -6.72
N GLN A 49 -84.00 -62.87 -6.12
CA GLN A 49 -83.18 -63.08 -4.92
C GLN A 49 -81.71 -62.74 -5.22
N ARG A 50 -81.14 -63.27 -6.31
CA ARG A 50 -79.75 -63.00 -6.71
C ARG A 50 -79.50 -61.50 -6.94
N LEU A 51 -80.41 -60.80 -7.61
CA LEU A 51 -80.30 -59.36 -7.83
C LEU A 51 -80.43 -58.58 -6.51
N THR A 52 -81.27 -59.03 -5.59
CA THR A 52 -81.42 -58.43 -4.25
C THR A 52 -80.15 -58.60 -3.44
N ASP A 53 -79.54 -59.78 -3.47
CA ASP A 53 -78.27 -60.07 -2.80
C ASP A 53 -77.13 -59.23 -3.40
N GLN A 54 -77.08 -59.11 -4.74
CA GLN A 54 -76.12 -58.25 -5.44
C GLN A 54 -76.29 -56.77 -5.07
N LEU A 55 -77.53 -56.30 -4.97
CA LEU A 55 -77.84 -54.91 -4.58
C LEU A 55 -77.47 -54.68 -3.10
N GLY A 56 -77.69 -55.67 -2.23
CA GLY A 56 -77.24 -55.66 -0.85
C GLY A 56 -75.71 -55.56 -0.74
N ALA A 57 -74.98 -56.38 -1.50
CA ALA A 57 -73.52 -56.34 -1.57
C ALA A 57 -72.98 -55.01 -2.12
N ALA A 58 -73.60 -54.46 -3.17
CA ALA A 58 -73.22 -53.16 -3.72
C ALA A 58 -73.43 -52.02 -2.69
N ARG A 59 -74.52 -52.07 -1.91
CA ARG A 59 -74.78 -51.09 -0.85
C ARG A 59 -73.76 -51.18 0.29
N THR A 60 -73.38 -52.37 0.72
CA THR A 60 -72.37 -52.53 1.77
C THR A 60 -70.99 -52.10 1.29
N GLU A 61 -70.65 -52.37 0.03
CA GLU A 61 -69.42 -51.88 -0.58
C GLU A 61 -69.41 -50.35 -0.67
N LEU A 62 -70.51 -49.73 -1.11
CA LEU A 62 -70.64 -48.28 -1.19
C LEU A 62 -70.49 -47.64 0.20
N ALA A 63 -71.14 -48.17 1.23
CA ALA A 63 -70.97 -47.70 2.61
C ALA A 63 -69.51 -47.82 3.09
N ARG A 64 -68.81 -48.92 2.74
CA ARG A 64 -67.39 -49.08 3.07
C ARG A 64 -66.52 -48.03 2.37
N LYS A 65 -66.80 -47.74 1.09
CA LYS A 65 -66.07 -46.73 0.33
C LYS A 65 -66.35 -45.31 0.84
N GLU A 66 -67.57 -45.01 1.24
CA GLU A 66 -67.93 -43.74 1.88
C GLU A 66 -67.19 -43.54 3.21
N SER A 67 -67.11 -44.59 4.04
CA SER A 67 -66.33 -44.57 5.28
C SER A 67 -64.84 -44.33 5.01
N GLN A 68 -64.27 -45.04 4.03
CA GLN A 68 -62.88 -44.83 3.59
C GLN A 68 -62.61 -43.41 3.10
N LEU A 69 -63.55 -42.82 2.36
CA LEU A 69 -63.46 -41.43 1.90
C LEU A 69 -63.55 -40.43 3.07
N ALA A 70 -64.41 -40.70 4.06
CA ALA A 70 -64.52 -39.86 5.24
C ALA A 70 -63.21 -39.86 6.06
N ASP A 71 -62.60 -41.03 6.25
CA ASP A 71 -61.32 -41.15 6.95
C ASP A 71 -60.17 -40.52 6.16
N ALA A 72 -60.12 -40.73 4.84
CA ALA A 72 -59.14 -40.06 3.99
C ALA A 72 -59.25 -38.52 4.07
N ARG A 73 -60.47 -37.97 4.11
CA ARG A 73 -60.70 -36.53 4.30
C ARG A 73 -60.19 -36.03 5.65
N LYS A 74 -60.39 -36.79 6.74
CA LYS A 74 -59.84 -36.45 8.06
C LYS A 74 -58.31 -36.44 8.05
N VAL A 75 -57.68 -37.43 7.42
CA VAL A 75 -56.22 -37.48 7.28
C VAL A 75 -55.71 -36.28 6.50
N ILE A 76 -56.30 -35.97 5.35
CA ILE A 76 -55.93 -34.81 4.53
C ILE A 76 -56.04 -33.51 5.33
N GLU A 77 -57.12 -33.33 6.10
CA GLU A 77 -57.28 -32.12 6.92
C GLU A 77 -56.24 -32.07 8.05
N SER A 78 -55.94 -33.19 8.68
CA SER A 78 -54.88 -33.28 9.70
C SER A 78 -53.50 -32.91 9.13
N GLU A 79 -53.19 -33.34 7.89
CA GLU A 79 -51.93 -32.99 7.24
C GLU A 79 -51.91 -31.52 6.79
N ARG A 80 -53.03 -30.99 6.28
CA ARG A 80 -53.15 -29.56 5.96
C ARG A 80 -52.93 -28.68 7.19
N THR A 81 -53.47 -29.06 8.34
CA THR A 81 -53.25 -28.30 9.58
C THR A 81 -51.80 -28.40 10.07
N LYS A 82 -51.15 -29.57 9.94
CA LYS A 82 -49.71 -29.72 10.23
C LYS A 82 -48.86 -28.86 9.30
N LEU A 83 -49.13 -28.85 8.00
CA LEU A 83 -48.43 -28.02 7.01
C LEU A 83 -48.57 -26.54 7.34
N ARG A 84 -49.78 -26.05 7.61
CA ARG A 84 -50.01 -24.65 8.04
C ARG A 84 -49.21 -24.28 9.30
N ARG A 85 -49.14 -25.18 10.28
CA ARG A 85 -48.33 -24.97 11.50
C ARG A 85 -46.83 -24.93 11.18
N HIS A 86 -46.35 -25.79 10.29
CA HIS A 86 -44.96 -25.80 9.86
C HIS A 86 -44.59 -24.53 9.09
N GLU A 87 -45.42 -24.10 8.14
CA GLU A 87 -45.25 -22.84 7.40
C GLU A 87 -45.25 -21.63 8.34
N ALA A 88 -46.18 -21.57 9.29
CA ALA A 88 -46.22 -20.48 10.28
C ALA A 88 -44.94 -20.45 11.14
N ARG A 89 -44.42 -21.62 11.55
CA ARG A 89 -43.15 -21.72 12.28
C ARG A 89 -41.96 -21.30 11.42
N SER A 90 -41.94 -21.71 10.15
CA SER A 90 -40.88 -21.33 9.20
C SER A 90 -40.85 -19.81 8.97
N ARG A 91 -42.01 -19.20 8.66
CA ARG A 91 -42.14 -17.74 8.51
C ARG A 91 -41.73 -16.98 9.77
N LYS A 92 -42.04 -17.51 10.95
CA LYS A 92 -41.59 -16.91 12.23
C LYS A 92 -40.07 -16.95 12.37
N ARG A 93 -39.43 -18.08 12.07
CA ARG A 93 -37.96 -18.20 12.10
C ARG A 93 -37.30 -17.27 11.08
N GLU A 94 -37.83 -17.22 9.88
CA GLU A 94 -37.33 -16.34 8.82
C GLU A 94 -37.39 -14.87 9.22
N ARG A 95 -38.52 -14.41 9.79
CA ARG A 95 -38.64 -13.05 10.35
C ARG A 95 -37.64 -12.78 11.47
N GLN A 96 -37.39 -13.76 12.34
CA GLN A 96 -36.40 -13.64 13.40
C GLN A 96 -34.97 -13.53 12.85
N HIS A 97 -34.62 -14.35 11.85
CA HIS A 97 -33.33 -14.28 11.17
C HIS A 97 -33.14 -12.95 10.43
N GLN A 98 -34.16 -12.48 9.73
CA GLN A 98 -34.14 -11.18 9.06
C GLN A 98 -33.97 -10.02 10.06
N ALA A 99 -34.74 -10.02 11.15
CA ALA A 99 -34.61 -9.00 12.20
C ALA A 99 -33.23 -9.03 12.87
N HIS A 100 -32.67 -10.22 13.12
CA HIS A 100 -31.32 -10.36 13.66
C HIS A 100 -30.26 -9.84 12.67
N ALA A 101 -30.36 -10.22 11.40
CA ALA A 101 -29.46 -9.75 10.35
C ALA A 101 -29.52 -8.23 10.18
N GLN A 102 -30.72 -7.65 10.18
CA GLN A 102 -30.90 -6.19 10.13
C GLN A 102 -30.24 -5.49 11.31
N ARG A 103 -30.45 -5.97 12.55
CA ARG A 103 -29.79 -5.40 13.74
C ARG A 103 -28.27 -5.49 13.64
N ALA A 104 -27.74 -6.61 13.16
CA ALA A 104 -26.30 -6.79 12.98
C ALA A 104 -25.72 -5.82 11.93
N ILE A 105 -26.43 -5.62 10.81
CA ILE A 105 -26.05 -4.64 9.78
C ILE A 105 -26.08 -3.23 10.35
N THR A 106 -27.16 -2.83 11.03
CA THR A 106 -27.27 -1.50 11.65
C THR A 106 -26.16 -1.25 12.67
N ALA A 107 -25.84 -2.24 13.51
CA ALA A 107 -24.73 -2.14 14.45
C ALA A 107 -23.38 -1.98 13.75
N ARG A 108 -23.13 -2.74 12.67
CA ARG A 108 -21.91 -2.63 11.87
C ARG A 108 -21.78 -1.26 11.21
N VAL A 109 -22.86 -0.74 10.63
CA VAL A 109 -22.90 0.61 10.03
C VAL A 109 -22.62 1.67 11.09
N LYS A 110 -23.25 1.58 12.27
CA LYS A 110 -22.99 2.52 13.38
C LYS A 110 -21.51 2.51 13.81
N ASN A 111 -20.90 1.33 13.89
CA ASN A 111 -19.46 1.22 14.20
C ASN A 111 -18.60 1.84 13.10
N LEU A 112 -18.92 1.60 11.82
CA LEU A 112 -18.19 2.19 10.70
C LEU A 112 -18.29 3.72 10.68
N VAL A 113 -19.46 4.28 10.96
CA VAL A 113 -19.65 5.72 11.10
C VAL A 113 -18.81 6.26 12.26
N ALA A 114 -18.88 5.63 13.44
CA ALA A 114 -18.04 6.04 14.57
C ALA A 114 -16.53 5.98 14.28
N THR A 115 -16.07 4.97 13.52
CA THR A 115 -14.66 4.91 13.09
C THR A 115 -14.32 5.99 12.07
N ARG A 116 -15.23 6.30 11.15
CA ARG A 116 -15.06 7.41 10.19
C ARG A 116 -14.92 8.74 10.94
N ASP A 117 -15.81 8.99 11.89
CA ASP A 117 -15.82 10.24 12.66
C ASP A 117 -14.53 10.41 13.48
N ARG A 118 -14.02 9.31 14.04
CA ARG A 118 -12.71 9.29 14.71
C ARG A 118 -11.56 9.56 13.74
N LEU A 119 -11.56 8.94 12.56
CA LEU A 119 -10.54 9.21 11.55
C LEU A 119 -10.56 10.67 11.13
N THR A 120 -11.74 11.26 10.91
CA THR A 120 -11.83 12.69 10.58
C THR A 120 -11.34 13.59 11.71
N SER A 121 -11.58 13.24 12.98
CA SER A 121 -11.02 13.95 14.14
C SER A 121 -9.50 13.88 14.16
N VAL A 122 -8.95 12.67 14.01
CA VAL A 122 -7.48 12.46 14.00
C VAL A 122 -6.82 13.16 12.82
N THR A 123 -7.45 13.15 11.64
CA THR A 123 -6.95 13.92 10.49
C THR A 123 -6.96 15.42 10.78
N ALA A 124 -8.03 15.96 11.37
CA ALA A 124 -8.06 17.37 11.74
C ALA A 124 -7.03 17.71 12.84
N GLU A 125 -6.81 16.83 13.82
CA GLU A 125 -5.77 16.97 14.84
C GLU A 125 -4.37 16.93 14.21
N LEU A 126 -4.13 16.05 13.23
CA LEU A 126 -2.87 15.99 12.50
C LEU A 126 -2.66 17.23 11.63
N ASP A 127 -3.69 17.70 10.93
CA ASP A 127 -3.63 18.92 10.13
C ASP A 127 -3.34 20.14 11.03
N ALA A 128 -3.96 20.23 12.20
CA ALA A 128 -3.67 21.27 13.19
C ALA A 128 -2.23 21.14 13.74
N ALA A 129 -1.80 19.94 14.13
CA ALA A 129 -0.46 19.72 14.64
C ALA A 129 0.63 19.98 13.59
N THR A 130 0.37 19.67 12.32
CA THR A 130 1.32 19.95 11.22
C THR A 130 1.32 21.42 10.82
N ALA A 131 0.18 22.12 10.90
CA ALA A 131 0.12 23.57 10.76
C ALA A 131 0.91 24.28 11.87
N ASP A 132 0.85 23.81 13.11
CA ASP A 132 1.55 24.40 14.26
C ASP A 132 3.05 24.04 14.34
N HIS A 133 3.52 22.95 13.72
CA HIS A 133 4.93 22.50 13.82
C HIS A 133 5.79 22.78 12.58
N VAL A 134 5.20 23.11 11.43
CA VAL A 134 5.95 23.49 10.24
C VAL A 134 5.43 24.83 9.77
N ASP A 135 5.76 25.87 10.53
CA ASP A 135 5.55 27.24 10.07
C ASP A 135 6.41 27.42 8.82
N ARG A 136 5.76 27.50 7.66
CA ARG A 136 6.42 27.67 6.37
C ARG A 136 7.33 28.90 6.36
N SER A 137 6.99 29.90 7.19
CA SER A 137 7.81 31.07 7.50
C SER A 137 9.15 30.75 8.16
N ASP A 138 9.22 29.73 9.01
CA ASP A 138 10.46 29.35 9.70
C ASP A 138 11.42 28.65 8.73
N LEU A 139 10.88 27.83 7.81
CA LEU A 139 11.66 27.26 6.72
C LEU A 139 12.16 28.32 5.74
N GLU A 140 11.33 29.29 5.39
CA GLU A 140 11.73 30.43 4.55
C GLU A 140 12.79 31.31 5.25
N THR A 141 12.64 31.52 6.57
CA THR A 141 13.62 32.25 7.38
C THR A 141 14.94 31.50 7.47
N ALA A 142 14.91 30.19 7.70
CA ALA A 142 16.11 29.34 7.71
C ALA A 142 16.81 29.33 6.34
N ALA A 143 16.05 29.23 5.24
CA ALA A 143 16.59 29.32 3.89
C ALA A 143 17.27 30.67 3.63
N GLN A 144 16.64 31.77 4.04
CA GLN A 144 17.23 33.11 3.91
C GLN A 144 18.51 33.27 4.73
N GLN A 145 18.57 32.67 5.92
CA GLN A 145 19.77 32.65 6.75
C GLN A 145 20.91 31.87 6.10
N ILE A 146 20.62 30.72 5.48
CA ILE A 146 21.61 29.93 4.75
C ILE A 146 22.20 30.75 3.60
N VAL A 147 21.36 31.39 2.77
CA VAL A 147 21.82 32.24 1.65
C VAL A 147 22.69 33.40 2.14
N ASN A 148 22.32 34.04 3.26
CA ASN A 148 23.13 35.11 3.85
C ASN A 148 24.48 34.59 4.35
N LEU A 149 24.52 33.41 4.99
CA LEU A 149 25.76 32.77 5.41
C LEU A 149 26.66 32.40 4.24
N GLU A 150 26.10 31.88 3.13
CA GLU A 150 26.85 31.60 1.91
C GLU A 150 27.48 32.86 1.32
N THR A 151 26.74 33.98 1.29
CA THR A 151 27.24 35.27 0.82
C THR A 151 28.35 35.82 1.71
N ARG A 152 28.26 35.62 3.03
CA ARG A 152 29.32 36.02 3.97
C ARG A 152 30.55 35.14 3.81
N LEU A 153 30.39 33.84 3.58
CA LEU A 153 31.49 32.91 3.34
C LEU A 153 32.23 33.21 2.03
N SER A 154 31.52 33.55 0.95
CA SER A 154 32.16 33.95 -0.31
C SER A 154 32.99 35.24 -0.11
N THR A 155 32.42 36.23 0.57
CA THR A 155 33.13 37.48 0.90
C THR A 155 34.40 37.25 1.72
N VAL A 156 34.34 36.36 2.72
CA VAL A 156 35.51 36.01 3.55
C VAL A 156 36.55 35.26 2.72
N THR A 157 36.12 34.34 1.87
CA THR A 157 36.99 33.59 0.96
C THR A 157 37.73 34.53 0.01
N ASP A 158 37.05 35.51 -0.56
CA ASP A 158 37.65 36.49 -1.47
C ASP A 158 38.65 37.39 -0.76
N ARG A 159 38.34 37.84 0.47
CA ARG A 159 39.29 38.60 1.31
C ARG A 159 40.51 37.77 1.65
N HIS A 160 40.34 36.49 1.99
CA HIS A 160 41.45 35.59 2.27
C HIS A 160 42.34 35.43 1.04
N ARG A 161 41.75 35.22 -0.15
CA ARG A 161 42.50 35.13 -1.41
C ARG A 161 43.30 36.41 -1.70
N ALA A 162 42.69 37.57 -1.48
CA ALA A 162 43.35 38.86 -1.68
C ALA A 162 44.54 39.06 -0.71
N LEU A 163 44.35 38.75 0.57
CA LEU A 163 45.42 38.84 1.58
C LEU A 163 46.56 37.86 1.27
N SER A 164 46.25 36.62 0.91
CA SER A 164 47.26 35.64 0.51
C SER A 164 48.10 36.13 -0.69
N GLY A 165 47.46 36.72 -1.70
CA GLY A 165 48.18 37.33 -2.82
C GLY A 165 49.08 38.50 -2.40
N GLN A 166 48.65 39.31 -1.43
CA GLN A 166 49.50 40.38 -0.87
C GLN A 166 50.70 39.81 -0.10
N PHE A 167 50.52 38.73 0.67
CA PHE A 167 51.61 38.06 1.37
C PHE A 167 52.63 37.44 0.41
N GLU A 168 52.19 36.85 -0.69
CA GLU A 168 53.07 36.33 -1.74
C GLU A 168 53.91 37.46 -2.36
N GLN A 169 53.27 38.57 -2.74
CA GLN A 169 53.98 39.74 -3.28
C GLN A 169 55.01 40.31 -2.28
N LEU A 170 54.64 40.35 -0.99
CA LEU A 170 55.54 40.83 0.06
C LEU A 170 56.73 39.87 0.23
N ARG A 171 56.49 38.55 0.24
CA ARG A 171 57.54 37.52 0.31
C ARG A 171 58.51 37.66 -0.87
N ASP A 172 57.99 37.80 -2.08
CA ASP A 172 58.83 37.92 -3.29
C ASP A 172 59.68 39.20 -3.25
N ARG A 173 59.12 40.32 -2.75
CA ARG A 173 59.87 41.56 -2.52
C ARG A 173 60.97 41.38 -1.48
N TYR A 174 60.69 40.72 -0.35
CA TYR A 174 61.72 40.42 0.66
C TYR A 174 62.83 39.53 0.09
N GLN A 175 62.48 38.51 -0.70
CA GLN A 175 63.46 37.64 -1.32
C GLN A 175 64.35 38.39 -2.32
N ALA A 176 63.77 39.29 -3.13
CA ALA A 176 64.52 40.18 -4.00
C ALA A 176 65.47 41.08 -3.20
N LEU A 177 64.99 41.72 -2.13
CA LEU A 177 65.80 42.57 -1.26
C LEU A 177 66.97 41.82 -0.61
N VAL A 178 66.73 40.60 -0.12
CA VAL A 178 67.78 39.74 0.44
C VAL A 178 68.83 39.39 -0.62
N THR A 179 68.39 39.11 -1.84
CA THR A 179 69.29 38.81 -2.96
C THR A 179 70.17 40.01 -3.30
N ASP A 180 69.59 41.21 -3.34
CA ASP A 180 70.32 42.45 -3.60
C ASP A 180 71.27 42.81 -2.46
N TYR A 181 70.85 42.61 -1.20
CA TYR A 181 71.72 42.76 -0.04
C TYR A 181 72.92 41.82 -0.10
N ASN A 182 72.70 40.54 -0.44
CA ASN A 182 73.78 39.56 -0.56
C ASN A 182 74.76 39.93 -1.69
N LYS A 183 74.28 40.43 -2.83
CA LYS A 183 75.14 40.96 -3.90
C LYS A 183 75.96 42.16 -3.44
N ALA A 184 75.34 43.10 -2.73
CA ALA A 184 76.04 44.26 -2.18
C ALA A 184 77.11 43.83 -1.15
N ALA A 185 76.78 42.90 -0.26
CA ALA A 185 77.72 42.35 0.71
C ALA A 185 78.90 41.63 0.04
N GLN A 186 78.65 40.85 -1.02
CA GLN A 186 79.71 40.24 -1.85
C GLN A 186 80.59 41.31 -2.49
N SER A 187 80.01 42.35 -3.09
CA SER A 187 80.78 43.45 -3.69
C SER A 187 81.66 44.18 -2.66
N LEU A 188 81.18 44.38 -1.43
CA LEU A 188 81.97 44.96 -0.35
C LEU A 188 83.11 44.05 0.09
N SER A 189 82.86 42.74 0.16
CA SER A 189 83.90 41.74 0.46
C SER A 189 84.98 41.72 -0.62
N ASP A 190 84.61 41.79 -1.89
CA ASP A 190 85.55 41.85 -3.01
C ASP A 190 86.36 43.15 -2.98
N LEU A 191 85.72 44.31 -2.74
CA LEU A 191 86.42 45.59 -2.56
C LEU A 191 87.37 45.59 -1.35
N ALA A 192 86.98 44.94 -0.24
CA ALA A 192 87.86 44.78 0.92
C ALA A 192 89.06 43.89 0.59
N ARG A 193 88.85 42.79 -0.15
CA ARG A 193 89.92 41.91 -0.62
C ARG A 193 90.87 42.64 -1.56
N ASP A 194 90.35 43.41 -2.51
CA ASP A 194 91.14 44.22 -3.42
C ASP A 194 91.94 45.29 -2.67
N ARG A 195 91.32 45.97 -1.70
CA ARG A 195 92.03 46.90 -0.82
C ARG A 195 93.18 46.23 -0.07
N HIS A 196 92.98 45.02 0.47
CA HIS A 196 94.04 44.26 1.12
C HIS A 196 95.13 43.86 0.12
N ARG A 197 94.78 43.46 -1.11
CA ARG A 197 95.72 43.07 -2.17
C ARG A 197 96.58 44.24 -2.66
N PHE A 198 96.00 45.44 -2.80
CA PHE A 198 96.74 46.63 -3.23
C PHE A 198 97.53 47.29 -2.12
N ARG A 199 97.25 46.97 -0.84
CA ARG A 199 97.91 47.62 0.30
C ARG A 199 99.44 47.47 0.28
N PRO A 200 100.04 46.28 0.07
CA PRO A 200 101.48 46.13 -0.02
C PRO A 200 102.10 46.90 -1.19
N VAL A 201 101.40 46.98 -2.33
CA VAL A 201 101.86 47.73 -3.51
C VAL A 201 101.91 49.23 -3.20
N ILE A 202 100.88 49.75 -2.53
CA ILE A 202 100.83 51.15 -2.09
C ILE A 202 101.94 51.44 -1.08
N ASP A 203 102.16 50.56 -0.11
CA ASP A 203 103.20 50.74 0.92
C ASP A 203 104.62 50.65 0.31
N ALA A 204 104.84 49.78 -0.67
CA ALA A 204 106.08 49.71 -1.45
C ALA A 204 106.29 50.97 -2.29
N TRP A 205 105.24 51.48 -2.95
CA TRP A 205 105.30 52.71 -3.73
C TRP A 205 105.56 53.93 -2.85
N ASP A 206 104.93 54.05 -1.68
CA ASP A 206 105.18 55.11 -0.70
C ASP A 206 106.63 55.10 -0.20
N THR A 207 107.19 53.90 0.01
CA THR A 207 108.60 53.73 0.39
C THR A 207 109.55 54.19 -0.71
N LEU A 208 109.31 53.79 -1.96
CA LEU A 208 110.14 54.17 -3.11
C LEU A 208 110.06 55.68 -3.40
N ALA A 209 108.86 56.24 -3.46
CA ALA A 209 108.65 57.67 -3.68
C ALA A 209 109.21 58.52 -2.54
N GLY A 210 109.09 58.05 -1.29
CA GLY A 210 109.70 58.70 -0.13
C GLY A 210 111.23 58.68 -0.17
N ARG A 211 111.86 57.58 -0.62
CA ARG A 211 113.32 57.53 -0.84
C ARG A 211 113.75 58.50 -1.94
N LEU A 212 113.01 58.55 -3.04
CA LEU A 212 113.28 59.45 -4.17
C LEU A 212 113.15 60.93 -3.77
N ALA A 213 112.16 61.26 -2.92
CA ALA A 213 112.00 62.61 -2.40
C ALA A 213 113.18 63.05 -1.50
N ASN A 214 113.83 62.10 -0.83
CA ASN A 214 114.94 62.34 0.10
C ASN A 214 116.34 62.22 -0.55
N SER A 215 116.45 61.74 -1.79
CA SER A 215 117.73 61.41 -2.42
C SER A 215 118.51 62.61 -2.98
N GLY A 216 118.00 63.85 -2.85
CA GLY A 216 118.75 65.06 -3.20
C GLY A 216 117.87 66.31 -3.36
N PRO A 217 118.46 67.52 -3.43
CA PRO A 217 117.72 68.76 -3.67
C PRO A 217 116.99 68.69 -5.02
N SER A 218 115.71 69.08 -5.03
CA SER A 218 114.77 68.89 -6.14
C SER A 218 115.20 69.42 -7.51
N GLY A 219 116.25 70.24 -7.59
CA GLY A 219 116.87 70.69 -8.85
C GLY A 219 117.74 69.63 -9.57
N GLN A 220 118.15 68.56 -8.89
CA GLN A 220 118.99 67.48 -9.45
C GLN A 220 118.20 66.25 -9.93
N LEU A 221 116.89 66.20 -9.69
CA LEU A 221 116.01 65.12 -10.12
C LEU A 221 115.59 65.30 -11.59
N THR A 222 115.45 64.18 -12.30
CA THR A 222 114.94 64.21 -13.69
C THR A 222 113.52 64.80 -13.72
N PRO A 223 113.07 65.38 -14.85
CA PRO A 223 111.72 65.93 -14.95
C PRO A 223 110.62 64.92 -14.61
N GLY A 224 110.82 63.64 -14.97
CA GLY A 224 109.91 62.54 -14.62
C GLY A 224 109.87 62.26 -13.11
N ASP A 225 111.03 62.17 -12.47
CA ASP A 225 111.12 61.94 -11.01
C ASP A 225 110.49 63.06 -10.20
N ARG A 226 110.64 64.32 -10.65
CA ARG A 226 109.99 65.47 -10.01
C ARG A 226 108.46 65.39 -10.06
N GLU A 227 107.90 64.93 -11.18
CA GLU A 227 106.46 64.79 -11.33
C GLU A 227 105.92 63.61 -10.49
N ILE A 228 106.68 62.52 -10.37
CA ILE A 228 106.37 61.40 -9.46
C ILE A 228 106.35 61.88 -8.01
N VAL A 229 107.37 62.62 -7.55
CA VAL A 229 107.42 63.15 -6.18
C VAL A 229 106.29 64.16 -5.92
N ARG A 230 105.96 65.01 -6.90
CA ARG A 230 104.86 65.98 -6.78
C ARG A 230 103.50 65.30 -6.64
N THR A 231 103.19 64.36 -7.52
CA THR A 231 101.91 63.62 -7.50
C THR A 231 101.79 62.77 -6.23
N TRP A 232 102.89 62.14 -5.80
CA TRP A 232 102.96 61.45 -4.50
C TRP A 232 102.74 62.38 -3.31
N ALA A 233 103.40 63.55 -3.27
CA ALA A 233 103.24 64.50 -2.17
C ALA A 233 101.80 65.03 -2.06
N LEU A 234 101.15 65.31 -3.20
CA LEU A 234 99.73 65.67 -3.26
C LEU A 234 98.85 64.53 -2.74
N TRP A 235 99.06 63.30 -3.20
CA TRP A 235 98.33 62.14 -2.72
C TRP A 235 98.51 61.90 -1.22
N LYS A 236 99.75 61.97 -0.72
CA LYS A 236 100.09 61.78 0.70
C LYS A 236 99.44 62.83 1.59
N SER A 237 99.48 64.10 1.18
CA SER A 237 98.78 65.19 1.89
C SER A 237 97.25 64.95 1.95
N GLY A 238 96.66 64.43 0.87
CA GLY A 238 95.25 64.09 0.82
C GLY A 238 94.88 62.85 1.65
N ARG A 239 95.78 61.87 1.74
CA ARG A 239 95.64 60.69 2.61
C ARG A 239 95.69 61.09 4.09
N ASP A 240 96.63 61.94 4.48
CA ASP A 240 96.80 62.37 5.86
C ASP A 240 95.63 63.23 6.34
N ARG A 241 95.05 64.06 5.46
CA ARG A 241 93.80 64.77 5.76
C ARG A 241 92.63 63.81 6.02
N ARG A 242 92.48 62.77 5.18
CA ARG A 242 91.41 61.78 5.34
C ARG A 242 91.56 60.91 6.59
N LEU A 243 92.80 60.60 6.99
CA LEU A 243 93.07 59.92 8.26
C LEU A 243 92.73 60.81 9.47
N LYS A 244 92.98 62.11 9.37
CA LYS A 244 92.62 63.08 10.43
C LYS A 244 91.12 63.38 10.51
N SER A 245 90.38 63.27 9.41
CA SER A 245 88.93 63.51 9.36
C SER A 245 88.08 62.24 9.60
N GLY A 246 88.71 61.12 9.91
CA GLY A 246 88.07 59.81 10.13
C GLY A 246 88.11 59.33 11.58
N GLN A 247 88.31 60.24 12.54
CA GLN A 247 87.92 60.10 13.95
C GLN A 247 86.65 60.92 14.20
#